data_AF-A0A2M7WDP6-F1
#
_entry.id   AF-A0A2M7WDP6-F1
#
_cell.length_a   1.000
_cell.length_b   1.000
_cell.length_c   1.000
_cell.angle_alpha   90.00
_cell.angle_beta   90.00
_cell.angle_gamma   90.00
#
_symmetry.space_group_name_H-M   'P 1'
#
loop_
_entity.id
_entity.type
_entity.pdbx_description
1 polymer ?
#
loop_
_entity_poly.entity_id
_entity_poly.type
_entity_poly.pdbx_seq_one_letter_code
_entity_poly.pdbx_strand_id
1 'polypeptide(L)'
;MSRIQRDEIASAADAISRYLASRPDASETLEGVARWWLLRQRYNDSLDLVQQALDRLVAQGEVVCQNTNGGQVMYRRSITTH
;
A
#
# COMPACT_ATOMS: atom_id res chain seq x y z
N MET A 1 19.94 -4.30 -1.08
CA MET A 1 19.04 -3.13 -1.02
C MET A 1 19.82 -1.90 -0.60
N SER A 2 19.84 -0.86 -1.44
CA SER A 2 20.53 0.41 -1.15
C SER A 2 19.77 1.23 -0.09
N ARG A 3 20.46 2.12 0.64
CA ARG A 3 19.82 2.98 1.66
C ARG A 3 18.72 3.87 1.06
N ILE A 4 18.98 4.47 -0.10
CA ILE A 4 18.01 5.31 -0.84
C ILE A 4 16.69 4.57 -1.07
N GLN A 5 16.77 3.33 -1.55
CA GLN A 5 15.58 2.54 -1.87
C GLN A 5 14.75 2.19 -0.62
N ARG A 6 15.40 1.98 0.53
CA ARG A 6 14.68 1.75 1.80
C ARG A 6 13.93 2.98 2.28
N ASP A 7 14.51 4.17 2.09
CA ASP A 7 13.88 5.44 2.46
C ASP A 7 12.68 5.74 1.55
N GLU A 8 12.77 5.43 0.25
CA GLU A 8 11.66 5.55 -0.70
C GLU A 8 10.50 4.61 -0.36
N ILE A 9 10.79 3.33 -0.03
CA ILE A 9 9.78 2.36 0.41
C ILE A 9 9.10 2.82 1.70
N ALA A 10 9.87 3.35 2.67
CA ALA A 10 9.31 3.84 3.94
C ALA A 10 8.39 5.06 3.71
N SER A 11 8.80 6.00 2.86
CA SER A 11 7.99 7.16 2.50
C SER A 11 6.70 6.77 1.77
N ALA A 12 6.79 5.81 0.85
CA ALA A 12 5.61 5.26 0.17
C ALA A 12 4.66 4.56 1.14
N ALA A 13 5.20 3.76 2.07
CA ALA A 13 4.40 3.05 3.08
C ALA A 13 3.61 4.03 3.97
N ASP A 14 4.24 5.08 4.49
CA ASP A 14 3.54 6.09 5.32
C ASP A 14 2.41 6.77 4.54
N ALA A 15 2.66 7.15 3.29
CA ALA A 15 1.65 7.81 2.48
C ALA A 15 0.49 6.88 2.09
N ILE A 16 0.78 5.62 1.75
CA ILE A 16 -0.24 4.59 1.46
C ILE A 16 -1.07 4.29 2.71
N SER A 17 -0.45 4.16 3.89
CA SER A 17 -1.14 3.94 5.16
C SER A 17 -2.11 5.08 5.47
N ARG A 18 -1.68 6.35 5.33
CA ARG A 18 -2.56 7.53 5.50
C ARG A 18 -3.71 7.57 4.49
N TYR A 19 -3.44 7.19 3.25
CA TYR A 19 -4.47 7.13 2.21
C TYR A 19 -5.56 6.10 2.55
N LEU A 20 -5.16 4.86 2.89
CA LEU A 20 -6.10 3.82 3.32
C LEU A 20 -6.81 4.21 4.63
N ALA A 21 -6.14 4.90 5.54
CA ALA A 21 -6.75 5.41 6.77
C ALA A 21 -7.82 6.49 6.51
N SER A 22 -7.65 7.32 5.49
CA SER A 22 -8.63 8.34 5.09
C SER A 22 -9.86 7.75 4.39
N ARG A 23 -9.82 6.46 4.03
CA ARG A 23 -10.89 5.74 3.35
C ARG A 23 -11.20 4.42 4.05
N PRO A 24 -11.80 4.45 5.26
CA PRO A 24 -12.05 3.26 6.06
C PRO A 24 -12.92 2.19 5.37
N ASP A 25 -13.76 2.58 4.39
CA ASP A 25 -14.59 1.65 3.59
C ASP A 25 -13.93 1.19 2.28
N ALA A 26 -12.78 1.76 1.89
CA ALA A 26 -12.15 1.41 0.62
C ALA A 26 -11.30 0.15 0.77
N SER A 27 -11.80 -0.95 0.20
CA SER A 27 -10.95 -2.09 -0.17
C SER A 27 -10.39 -1.79 -1.55
N GLU A 28 -9.12 -1.40 -1.60
CA GLU A 28 -8.45 -1.04 -2.85
C GLU A 28 -7.58 -2.20 -3.35
N THR A 29 -7.46 -2.34 -4.66
CA THR A 29 -6.53 -3.31 -5.26
C THR A 29 -5.12 -2.72 -5.29
N LEU A 30 -4.10 -3.58 -5.50
CA LEU A 30 -2.73 -3.12 -5.75
C LEU A 30 -2.69 -2.07 -6.87
N GLU A 31 -3.39 -2.31 -7.97
CA GLU A 31 -3.45 -1.41 -9.11
C GLU A 31 -4.14 -0.08 -8.76
N GLY A 32 -5.16 -0.10 -7.90
CA GLY A 32 -5.82 1.12 -7.40
C GLY A 32 -4.89 1.97 -6.55
N VAL A 33 -4.21 1.36 -5.58
CA VAL A 33 -3.20 2.03 -4.73
C VAL A 33 -2.05 2.54 -5.58
N ALA A 34 -1.54 1.72 -6.50
CA ALA A 34 -0.46 2.11 -7.40
C ALA A 34 -0.87 3.26 -8.32
N ARG A 35 -2.07 3.24 -8.90
CA ARG A 35 -2.58 4.33 -9.74
C ARG A 35 -2.71 5.65 -8.96
N TRP A 36 -3.23 5.60 -7.73
CA TRP A 36 -3.28 6.78 -6.87
C TRP A 36 -1.88 7.32 -6.56
N TRP A 37 -0.93 6.42 -6.27
CA TRP A 37 0.46 6.78 -5.99
C TRP A 37 1.17 7.36 -7.23
N LEU A 38 0.97 6.74 -8.41
CA LEU A 38 1.50 7.16 -9.71
C LEU A 38 1.04 8.57 -10.09
N LEU A 39 -0.26 8.87 -9.87
CA LEU A 39 -0.81 10.22 -10.07
C LEU A 39 -0.11 11.28 -9.20
N ARG A 40 0.47 10.87 -8.07
CA ARG A 40 1.14 11.76 -7.11
C ARG A 40 2.66 11.85 -7.32
N GLN A 41 3.31 10.79 -7.81
CA GLN A 41 4.77 10.69 -7.92
C GLN A 41 5.34 10.88 -9.32
N ARG A 42 4.55 11.00 -10.40
CA ARG A 42 5.04 11.18 -11.79
C ARG A 42 5.99 10.08 -12.34
N TYR A 43 6.28 9.02 -11.59
CA TYR A 43 7.22 7.97 -11.98
C TYR A 43 6.53 6.73 -12.56
N ASN A 44 7.10 6.11 -13.59
CA ASN A 44 6.51 4.96 -14.29
C ASN A 44 6.79 3.60 -13.61
N ASP A 45 7.81 3.52 -12.73
CA ASP A 45 8.26 2.27 -12.07
C ASP A 45 7.67 2.06 -10.67
N SER A 46 6.46 2.57 -10.41
CA SER A 46 5.95 2.65 -9.04
C SER A 46 5.27 1.38 -8.54
N LEU A 47 4.95 0.41 -9.41
CA LEU A 47 4.17 -0.76 -8.99
C LEU A 47 4.94 -1.66 -8.02
N ASP A 48 6.23 -1.90 -8.29
CA ASP A 48 7.10 -2.70 -7.43
C ASP A 48 7.36 -2.00 -6.09
N LEU A 49 7.59 -0.68 -6.11
CA LEU A 49 7.73 0.13 -4.90
C LEU A 49 6.45 0.10 -4.04
N VAL A 50 5.29 0.21 -4.67
CA VAL A 50 3.99 0.15 -3.99
C VAL A 50 3.74 -1.24 -3.40
N GLN A 51 4.10 -2.31 -4.12
CA GLN A 51 4.01 -3.68 -3.61
C GLN A 51 4.92 -3.87 -2.40
N GLN A 52 6.20 -3.47 -2.48
CA GLN A 52 7.13 -3.55 -1.35
C GLN A 52 6.68 -2.74 -0.13
N ALA A 53 6.06 -1.58 -0.36
CA ALA A 53 5.49 -0.76 0.71
C ALA A 53 4.27 -1.44 1.36
N LEU A 54 3.37 -2.02 0.57
CA LEU A 54 2.22 -2.76 1.07
C LEU A 54 2.64 -4.03 1.82
N ASP A 55 3.61 -4.78 1.32
CA ASP A 55 4.17 -5.97 1.98
C ASP A 55 4.74 -5.62 3.36
N ARG A 56 5.45 -4.49 3.44
CA ARG A 56 5.96 -3.98 4.71
C ARG A 56 4.84 -3.63 5.69
N LEU A 57 3.79 -2.94 5.24
CA LEU A 57 2.65 -2.56 6.09
C LEU A 57 1.87 -3.79 6.56
N VAL A 58 1.75 -4.82 5.73
CA VAL A 58 1.14 -6.11 6.08
C VAL A 58 1.98 -6.84 7.13
N ALA A 59 3.32 -6.89 6.94
CA ALA A 59 4.23 -7.47 7.92
C ALA A 59 4.20 -6.74 9.28
N GLN A 60 3.90 -5.44 9.28
CA GLN A 60 3.74 -4.63 10.49
C GLN A 60 2.32 -4.70 11.10
N GLY A 61 1.36 -5.36 10.44
CA GLY A 61 -0.03 -5.47 10.90
C GLY A 61 -0.86 -4.19 10.75
N GLU A 62 -0.34 -3.17 10.06
CA GLU A 62 -1.03 -1.89 9.83
C GLU A 62 -2.05 -1.98 8.69
N VAL A 63 -1.78 -2.85 7.71
CA VAL A 63 -2.65 -3.15 6.57
C VAL A 63 -2.92 -4.65 6.56
N VAL A 64 -4.12 -5.05 6.14
CA VAL A 64 -4.43 -6.45 5.85
C VAL A 64 -4.69 -6.64 4.37
N CYS A 65 -4.14 -7.71 3.81
CA CYS A 65 -4.43 -8.18 2.47
C CYS A 65 -5.47 -9.30 2.54
N GLN A 66 -6.47 -9.25 1.67
CA GLN A 66 -7.52 -10.26 1.58
C GLN A 66 -7.76 -10.65 0.13
N ASN A 67 -7.80 -11.95 -0.13
CA ASN A 67 -8.21 -12.46 -1.43
C ASN A 67 -9.73 -12.38 -1.52
N THR A 68 -10.22 -11.74 -2.57
CA THR A 68 -11.63 -11.77 -2.93
C THR A 68 -11.96 -13.05 -3.68
N ASN A 69 -13.24 -13.44 -3.70
CA ASN A 69 -13.72 -14.60 -4.46
C ASN A 69 -13.43 -14.51 -5.97
N GLY A 70 -13.09 -13.33 -6.49
CA GLY A 70 -12.68 -13.09 -7.88
C GLY A 70 -11.17 -13.26 -8.15
N GLY A 71 -10.37 -13.70 -7.17
CA GLY A 71 -8.92 -13.86 -7.31
C GLY A 71 -8.12 -12.56 -7.25
N GLN A 72 -8.77 -11.43 -6.95
CA GLN A 72 -8.09 -10.16 -6.71
C GLN A 72 -7.71 -10.00 -5.24
N VAL A 73 -6.50 -9.51 -5.00
CA VAL A 73 -6.02 -9.11 -3.67
C VAL A 73 -6.48 -7.69 -3.39
N MET A 74 -7.17 -7.52 -2.27
CA MET A 74 -7.56 -6.21 -1.74
C MET A 74 -6.76 -5.89 -0.49
N TYR A 75 -6.35 -4.63 -0.39
CA TYR A 75 -5.65 -4.06 0.76
C TYR A 75 -6.57 -3.10 1.49
N ARG A 76 -6.62 -3.22 2.81
CA ARG A 76 -7.41 -2.34 3.68
C ARG A 76 -6.65 -2.07 4.96
N ARG A 77 -6.93 -0.94 5.61
CA ARG A 77 -6.34 -0.65 6.92
C ARG A 77 -6.76 -1.72 7.93
N SER A 78 -5.79 -2.17 8.73
CA SER A 78 -6.04 -3.02 9.87
C SER A 78 -6.75 -2.20 10.94
N ILE A 79 -8.00 -2.55 11.23
CA ILE A 79 -8.73 -2.06 12.40
C ILE A 79 -8.28 -2.87 13.62
N THR A 80 -7.00 -2.76 13.98
CA THR A 80 -6.56 -3.31 15.27
C THR A 80 -6.99 -2.32 16.34
N THR A 81 -8.18 -2.53 16.90
CA THR A 81 -8.59 -1.92 18.16
C THR A 81 -7.59 -2.37 19.23
N HIS A 82 -6.70 -1.47 19.66
CA HIS A 82 -6.01 -1.61 20.95
C HIS A 82 -6.97 -1.30 22.09
#